data_AF-A0A8X6Y9P0-F1
#
_entry.id   AF-A0A8X6Y9P0-F1
#
_cell.length_a   1.000
_cell.length_b   1.000
_cell.length_c   1.000
_cell.angle_alpha   90.00
_cell.angle_beta   90.00
_cell.angle_gamma   90.00
#
_symmetry.space_group_name_H-M   'P 1'
#
loop_
_entity.id
_entity.type
_entity.pdbx_description
1 polymer ?
#
loop_
_entity_poly.entity_id
_entity_poly.type
_entity_poly.pdbx_seq_one_letter_code
_entity_poly.pdbx_strand_id
1 'polypeptide(L)'
;MYSKYELDHAIRYATHLTKVFLFEKFKKSHSYLFDRAYIETRPATGEDYYIPHSIASKCIVVTNIYFDEIGCHKVACFPVKEDLSPCEKNDKPEWIPIGKGFTLSCQPACQYEGAIDTELNNFYN
;
A
#
# COMPACT_ATOMS: atom_id res chain seq x y z
N MET A 1 10.94 19.38 27.30
CA MET A 1 10.12 19.80 26.15
C MET A 1 10.94 19.55 24.90
N TYR A 2 10.48 18.68 24.00
CA TYR A 2 11.20 18.40 22.75
C TYR A 2 11.00 19.55 21.77
N SER A 3 12.03 19.87 21.00
CA SER A 3 11.97 20.83 19.91
C SER A 3 11.12 20.31 18.75
N LYS A 4 10.61 21.23 17.92
CA LYS A 4 9.91 20.87 16.67
C LYS A 4 10.77 20.01 15.75
N TYR A 5 12.08 20.26 15.72
CA TYR A 5 13.05 19.48 14.95
C TYR A 5 13.11 18.02 15.40
N GLU A 6 13.25 17.78 16.71
CA GLU A 6 13.30 16.43 17.27
C GLU A 6 11.99 15.66 16.99
N LEU A 7 10.85 16.32 17.10
CA LEU A 7 9.55 15.72 16.81
C LEU A 7 9.42 15.33 15.34
N ASP A 8 9.79 16.21 14.40
CA ASP A 8 9.71 15.93 12.96
C ASP A 8 10.58 14.73 12.57
N HIS A 9 11.83 14.70 13.04
CA HIS A 9 12.76 13.61 12.76
C HIS A 9 12.29 12.29 13.38
N ALA A 10 11.73 12.31 14.59
CA ALA A 10 11.14 11.12 15.22
C ALA A 10 9.91 10.61 14.46
N ILE A 11 9.04 11.50 13.96
CA ILE A 11 7.86 11.13 13.16
C ILE A 11 8.28 10.48 11.85
N ARG A 12 9.28 11.05 11.15
CA ARG A 12 9.80 10.46 9.90
C ARG A 12 10.38 9.06 10.11
N TYR A 13 11.18 8.88 11.16
CA TYR A 13 11.71 7.56 11.55
C TYR A 13 10.57 6.57 11.83
N ALA A 14 9.61 6.96 12.67
CA ALA A 14 8.47 6.13 13.02
C ALA A 14 7.61 5.76 11.80
N THR A 15 7.48 6.67 10.83
CA THR A 15 6.72 6.46 9.60
C THR A 15 7.33 5.33 8.76
N HIS A 16 8.65 5.32 8.55
CA HIS A 16 9.31 4.25 7.80
C HIS A 16 9.23 2.90 8.50
N LEU A 17 9.40 2.86 9.82
CA LEU A 17 9.21 1.62 10.59
C LEU A 17 7.76 1.12 10.55
N THR A 18 6.79 2.03 10.61
CA THR A 18 5.37 1.69 10.54
C THR A 18 5.02 1.07 9.20
N LYS A 19 5.58 1.57 8.10
CA LYS A 19 5.41 0.98 6.76
C LYS A 19 5.90 -0.48 6.72
N VAL A 20 7.09 -0.76 7.24
CA VAL A 20 7.61 -2.14 7.32
C VAL A 20 6.74 -3.02 8.21
N PHE A 21 6.37 -2.52 9.39
CA PHE A 21 5.51 -3.26 10.32
C PHE A 21 4.16 -3.63 9.69
N LEU A 22 3.50 -2.68 9.02
CA LEU A 22 2.23 -2.90 8.35
C LEU A 22 2.38 -3.88 7.18
N PHE A 23 3.43 -3.75 6.38
CA PHE A 23 3.73 -4.68 5.29
C PHE A 23 3.85 -6.12 5.80
N GLU A 24 4.67 -6.36 6.83
CA GLU A 24 4.84 -7.69 7.43
C GLU A 24 3.54 -8.22 8.07
N LYS A 25 2.78 -7.35 8.72
CA LYS A 25 1.47 -7.70 9.30
C LYS A 25 0.48 -8.13 8.22
N PHE A 26 0.40 -7.40 7.11
CA PHE A 26 -0.50 -7.74 6.00
C PHE A 26 -0.04 -8.97 5.23
N LYS A 27 1.26 -9.13 5.01
CA LYS A 27 1.84 -10.34 4.45
C LYS A 27 1.50 -11.58 5.26
N LYS A 28 1.55 -11.50 6.58
CA LYS A 28 1.18 -12.62 7.46
C LYS A 28 -0.32 -12.93 7.46
N SER A 29 -1.18 -11.91 7.39
CA SER A 29 -2.64 -12.07 7.50
C SER A 29 -3.34 -12.36 6.16
N HIS A 30 -2.76 -11.89 5.06
CA HIS A 30 -3.34 -11.96 3.72
C HIS A 30 -2.26 -12.39 2.71
N SER A 31 -1.54 -13.48 3.02
CA SER A 31 -0.43 -13.99 2.18
C SER A 31 -0.84 -14.24 0.73
N TYR A 32 -2.07 -14.71 0.49
CA TYR A 32 -2.62 -14.94 -0.85
C TYR A 32 -2.58 -13.70 -1.77
N LEU A 33 -2.53 -12.50 -1.18
CA LEU A 33 -2.41 -11.21 -1.84
C LEU A 33 -0.98 -10.67 -1.75
N PHE A 34 -0.45 -10.57 -0.53
CA PHE A 34 0.81 -9.89 -0.22
C PHE A 34 2.08 -10.73 -0.47
N ASP A 35 1.97 -12.03 -0.80
CA ASP A 35 3.10 -12.82 -1.32
C ASP A 35 3.58 -12.30 -2.68
N ARG A 36 2.73 -11.52 -3.36
CA ARG A 36 3.01 -10.83 -4.62
C ARG A 36 3.33 -9.35 -4.44
N ALA A 37 3.45 -8.90 -3.19
CA ALA A 37 3.88 -7.55 -2.84
C ALA A 37 5.36 -7.56 -2.43
N TYR A 38 6.06 -6.49 -2.77
CA TYR A 38 7.47 -6.27 -2.49
C TYR A 38 7.64 -4.95 -1.78
N ILE A 39 8.65 -4.90 -0.91
CA ILE A 39 9.07 -3.70 -0.21
C ILE A 39 10.56 -3.48 -0.47
N GLU A 40 10.89 -2.27 -0.90
CA GLU A 40 12.28 -1.87 -1.13
C GLU A 40 12.69 -0.87 -0.06
N THR A 41 13.89 -1.09 0.50
CA THR A 41 14.45 -0.26 1.55
C THR A 41 15.89 0.09 1.26
N ARG A 42 16.31 1.28 1.66
CA ARG A 42 17.72 1.69 1.70
C ARG A 42 18.12 2.15 3.10
N PRO A 43 19.43 2.18 3.43
CA PRO A 43 19.90 2.87 4.63
C PRO A 43 19.45 4.34 4.64
N ALA A 44 19.04 4.82 5.81
CA ALA A 44 18.73 6.24 5.99
C ALA A 44 20.01 7.08 5.98
N THR A 45 19.89 8.33 5.51
CA THR A 45 20.92 9.35 5.60
C THR A 45 20.44 10.51 6.48
N GLY A 46 21.35 11.45 6.81
CA GLY A 46 21.00 12.64 7.59
C GLY A 46 19.99 13.57 6.92
N GLU A 47 19.72 13.39 5.62
CA GLU A 47 18.69 14.13 4.88
C GLU A 47 17.27 13.60 5.15
N ASP A 48 17.15 12.31 5.49
CA ASP A 48 15.86 11.66 5.73
C ASP A 48 15.31 12.03 7.11
N TYR A 49 16.12 11.76 8.14
CA TYR A 49 15.86 12.06 9.54
C TYR A 49 17.14 11.92 10.38
N TYR A 50 17.05 12.23 11.67
CA TYR A 50 18.21 12.22 12.57
C TYR A 50 18.54 10.77 12.90
N ILE A 51 19.79 10.39 12.71
CA ILE A 51 20.27 9.02 12.90
C ILE A 51 21.14 8.98 14.16
N PRO A 52 20.66 8.40 15.27
CA PRO A 52 21.50 8.16 16.42
C PRO A 52 22.55 7.09 16.09
N HIS A 53 23.81 7.34 16.43
CA HIS A 53 24.92 6.40 16.19
C HIS A 53 24.64 4.99 16.72
N SER A 54 23.96 4.88 17.86
CA SER A 54 23.64 3.60 18.51
C SER A 54 22.69 2.69 17.71
N ILE A 55 21.90 3.25 16.79
CA ILE A 55 20.93 2.50 15.99
C ILE A 55 21.09 2.72 14.48
N ALA A 56 22.21 3.32 14.05
CA ALA A 56 22.42 3.70 12.65
C ALA A 56 22.21 2.54 11.67
N SER A 57 22.64 1.33 12.02
CA SER A 57 22.47 0.12 11.20
C SER A 57 21.01 -0.36 11.07
N LYS A 58 20.09 0.17 11.88
CA LYS A 58 18.66 -0.15 11.88
C LYS A 58 17.80 0.96 11.26
N CYS A 59 18.39 2.11 10.96
CA CYS A 59 17.70 3.24 10.36
C CYS A 59 17.59 3.03 8.85
N ILE A 60 16.35 2.90 8.37
CA ILE A 60 16.03 2.65 6.96
C ILE A 60 15.02 3.67 6.43
N VAL A 61 14.99 3.77 5.11
CA VAL A 61 13.95 4.45 4.35
C VAL A 61 13.31 3.43 3.43
N VAL A 62 11.98 3.33 3.51
CA VAL A 62 11.18 2.60 2.52
C VAL A 62 11.09 3.45 1.27
N THR A 63 11.67 2.96 0.17
CA THR A 63 11.71 3.66 -1.12
C THR A 63 10.52 3.31 -1.99
N ASN A 64 10.09 2.04 -1.97
CA ASN A 64 8.94 1.59 -2.73
C ASN A 64 8.19 0.44 -2.03
N ILE A 65 6.88 0.36 -2.29
CA ILE A 65 6.02 -0.78 -1.97
C ILE A 65 5.12 -1.00 -3.19
N TYR A 66 5.24 -2.15 -3.83
CA TYR A 66 4.53 -2.45 -5.08
C TYR A 66 4.11 -3.92 -5.16
N PHE A 67 3.16 -4.21 -6.05
CA PHE A 67 2.83 -5.58 -6.44
C PHE A 67 3.54 -5.96 -7.74
N ASP A 68 3.88 -7.25 -7.92
CA ASP A 68 4.20 -7.76 -9.27
C ASP A 68 2.96 -7.75 -10.17
N GLU A 69 3.13 -7.97 -11.47
CA GLU A 69 2.04 -7.96 -12.46
C GLU A 69 0.86 -8.87 -12.04
N ILE A 70 1.14 -10.05 -11.48
CA ILE A 70 0.11 -10.99 -11.03
C ILE A 70 -0.58 -10.47 -9.77
N GLY A 71 0.19 -9.93 -8.82
CA GLY A 71 -0.32 -9.27 -7.62
C GLY A 71 -1.24 -8.12 -8.00
N CYS A 72 -0.80 -7.27 -8.93
CA CYS A 72 -1.57 -6.20 -9.56
C CYS A 72 -2.86 -6.75 -10.14
N HIS A 73 -2.85 -7.83 -10.93
CA HIS A 73 -4.09 -8.42 -11.46
C HIS A 73 -5.01 -9.03 -10.39
N LYS A 74 -4.48 -9.46 -9.25
CA LYS A 74 -5.27 -9.99 -8.13
C LYS A 74 -5.88 -8.91 -7.26
N VAL A 75 -5.18 -7.78 -7.10
CA VAL A 75 -5.73 -6.57 -6.46
C VAL A 75 -6.52 -5.71 -7.44
N ALA A 76 -6.33 -5.93 -8.74
CA ALA A 76 -7.11 -5.32 -9.80
C ALA A 76 -8.51 -5.88 -9.67
N CYS A 77 -9.27 -5.15 -8.87
CA CYS A 77 -10.58 -4.65 -9.16
C CYS A 77 -11.52 -5.68 -9.83
N PHE A 78 -12.69 -5.93 -9.24
CA PHE A 78 -13.68 -6.81 -9.85
C PHE A 78 -14.50 -6.03 -10.92
N PRO A 79 -14.26 -6.22 -12.23
CA PRO A 79 -14.76 -5.32 -13.28
C PRO A 79 -16.07 -5.82 -13.88
N VAL A 80 -16.80 -6.68 -13.18
CA VAL A 80 -18.05 -7.27 -13.66
C VAL A 80 -19.16 -7.13 -12.64
N LYS A 81 -20.39 -7.01 -13.15
CA LYS A 81 -21.64 -6.98 -12.39
C LYS A 81 -22.04 -8.38 -11.93
N GLU A 82 -23.14 -8.48 -11.18
CA GLU A 82 -23.71 -9.78 -10.76
C GLU A 82 -24.06 -10.69 -11.95
N ASP A 83 -24.56 -10.10 -13.04
CA ASP A 83 -24.90 -10.81 -14.28
C ASP A 83 -23.68 -11.14 -15.16
N LEU A 84 -22.47 -10.95 -14.63
CA LEU A 84 -21.17 -11.12 -15.29
C LEU A 84 -20.93 -10.17 -16.47
N SER A 85 -21.79 -9.18 -16.69
CA SER A 85 -21.52 -8.14 -17.70
C SER A 85 -20.42 -7.19 -17.22
N PRO A 86 -19.62 -6.60 -18.14
CA PRO A 86 -18.62 -5.61 -17.78
C PRO A 86 -19.24 -4.38 -17.10
N CYS A 87 -18.53 -3.81 -16.14
CA CYS A 87 -18.91 -2.53 -15.55
C CYS A 87 -18.62 -1.37 -16.52
N GLU A 88 -19.60 -0.47 -16.66
CA GLU A 88 -19.48 0.81 -17.33
C GLU A 88 -18.88 1.87 -16.40
N LYS A 89 -18.43 2.99 -16.98
CA LYS A 89 -17.79 4.09 -16.25
C LYS A 89 -18.67 4.73 -15.17
N ASN A 90 -19.98 4.66 -15.33
CA ASN A 90 -20.95 5.26 -14.41
C ASN A 90 -21.58 4.25 -13.44
N ASP A 91 -21.24 2.97 -13.57
CA ASP A 91 -21.77 1.96 -12.67
C ASP A 91 -21.24 2.17 -11.26
N LYS A 92 -22.15 2.04 -10.29
CA LYS A 92 -21.81 2.21 -8.88
C LYS A 92 -21.28 0.89 -8.32
N PRO A 93 -20.34 0.92 -7.37
CA PRO A 93 -19.91 -0.28 -6.70
C PRO A 93 -21.06 -0.92 -5.91
N GLU A 94 -21.25 -2.22 -6.04
CA GLU A 94 -22.33 -2.97 -5.36
C GLU A 94 -21.81 -4.27 -4.76
N TRP A 95 -22.32 -4.67 -3.59
CA TRP A 95 -21.95 -5.97 -3.02
C TRP A 95 -22.75 -7.07 -3.69
N ILE A 96 -22.07 -7.93 -4.45
CA ILE A 96 -22.69 -9.04 -5.16
C ILE A 96 -22.29 -10.39 -4.54
N PRO A 97 -23.19 -11.39 -4.54
CA PRO A 97 -22.87 -12.72 -4.07
C PRO A 97 -21.98 -13.45 -5.08
N ILE A 98 -20.88 -14.08 -4.60
CA ILE A 98 -20.04 -14.98 -5.40
C ILE A 98 -19.82 -16.27 -4.62
N GLY A 99 -20.41 -17.36 -5.11
CA GLY A 99 -20.34 -18.67 -4.47
C GLY A 99 -20.93 -18.64 -3.05
N LYS A 100 -20.07 -18.76 -2.04
CA LYS A 100 -20.44 -18.71 -0.61
C LYS A 100 -20.10 -17.37 0.08
N GLY A 101 -19.61 -16.38 -0.67
CA GLY A 101 -19.19 -15.08 -0.14
C GLY A 101 -19.82 -13.91 -0.91
N PHE A 102 -19.36 -12.71 -0.59
CA PHE A 102 -19.71 -11.47 -1.29
C PHE A 102 -18.44 -10.78 -1.77
N THR A 103 -18.51 -10.14 -2.93
CA THR A 103 -17.47 -9.22 -3.40
C THR A 103 -18.08 -7.88 -3.76
N LEU A 104 -17.27 -6.82 -3.74
CA LEU A 104 -17.68 -5.53 -4.25
C LEU A 104 -17.47 -5.52 -5.77
N SER A 105 -18.56 -5.48 -6.54
CA SER A 105 -18.56 -5.29 -7.99
C SER A 105 -18.26 -3.84 -8.37
N CYS A 106 -17.93 -3.61 -9.64
CA CYS A 106 -17.70 -2.28 -10.22
C CYS A 106 -16.85 -1.38 -9.33
N GLN A 107 -15.75 -1.93 -8.81
CA GLN A 107 -14.89 -1.21 -7.89
C GLN A 107 -14.35 0.05 -8.60
N PRO A 108 -14.32 1.22 -7.95
CA PRO A 108 -13.91 2.46 -8.63
C PRO A 108 -12.49 2.41 -9.20
N ALA A 109 -11.63 1.56 -8.59
CA ALA A 109 -10.29 1.27 -9.10
C ALA A 109 -10.29 0.64 -10.51
N CYS A 110 -11.37 -0.05 -10.93
CA CYS A 110 -11.54 -0.58 -12.29
C CYS A 110 -11.87 0.47 -13.34
N GLN A 111 -12.44 1.60 -12.92
CA GLN A 111 -12.89 2.66 -13.82
C GLN A 111 -11.79 3.69 -14.06
N TYR A 112 -10.59 3.46 -13.51
CA TYR A 112 -9.44 4.34 -13.65
C TYR A 112 -8.73 4.05 -14.99
N GLU A 113 -8.92 4.92 -15.99
CA GLU A 113 -8.25 4.86 -17.31
C GLU A 113 -6.81 5.43 -17.29
N GLY A 114 -6.34 5.95 -16.16
CA GLY A 114 -4.95 6.36 -15.97
C GLY A 114 -4.05 5.16 -15.70
N ALA A 115 -2.73 5.31 -15.90
CA ALA A 115 -1.78 4.32 -15.41
C ALA A 115 -2.05 4.11 -13.91
N ILE A 116 -2.35 2.87 -13.51
CA ILE A 116 -2.51 2.52 -12.10
C ILE A 116 -1.18 2.87 -11.46
N ASP A 117 -1.20 3.89 -10.60
CA ASP A 117 -0.03 4.24 -9.82
C ASP A 117 0.20 3.08 -8.86
N THR A 118 1.15 2.23 -9.21
CA THR A 118 1.54 1.07 -8.41
C THR A 118 2.30 1.49 -7.17
N GLU A 119 2.65 2.77 -7.04
CA GLU A 119 3.34 3.32 -5.90
C GLU A 119 2.32 3.92 -4.92
N LEU A 120 2.43 3.50 -3.65
CA LEU A 120 1.64 4.08 -2.58
C LEU A 120 2.14 5.50 -2.28
N ASN A 121 1.72 6.46 -3.09
CA ASN A 121 2.03 7.86 -2.89
C ASN A 121 1.41 8.36 -1.57
N ASN A 122 2.21 9.00 -0.72
CA ASN A 122 1.82 9.40 0.62
C ASN A 122 0.63 10.38 0.56
N PHE A 123 -0.59 9.89 0.81
CA PHE A 123 -1.77 10.73 1.01
C PHE A 123 -1.77 11.34 2.41
N TYR A 124 -0.84 12.26 2.69
CA TYR A 124 -0.92 13.18 3.81
C TYR A 124 -0.30 14.52 3.39
N ASN A 125 -1.17 15.43 2.91
CA ASN A 125 -0.92 16.87 2.89
C ASN A 125 -1.74 17.51 4.01
#